data_AF-A0A926B9Q0-F1
#
_entry.id   AF-A0A926B9Q0-F1
#
_cell.length_a   1.000
_cell.length_b   1.000
_cell.length_c   1.000
_cell.angle_alpha   90.00
_cell.angle_beta   90.00
_cell.angle_gamma   90.00
#
_symmetry.space_group_name_H-M   'P 1'
#
loop_
_entity.id
_entity.type
_entity.pdbx_description
1 polymer ?
#
loop_
_entity_poly.entity_id
_entity_poly.type
_entity_poly.pdbx_seq_one_letter_code
_entity_poly.pdbx_strand_id
1 'polypeptide(L)'
;METLTEKISFEETGFEDTVRRGLAIYDERLKAILEPTYNGKAVAINVETGEYVVADDLPDARRLLREKYPTPHGVSLTIGPETDPVMLSRVMVGRKPMRRNPS
;
A
#
# COMPACT_ATOMS: atom_id res chain seq x y z
N MET A 1 -5.64 -7.49 -41.93
CA MET A 1 -6.72 -7.98 -41.07
C MET A 1 -6.15 -8.13 -39.67
N GLU A 2 -6.60 -7.24 -38.79
CA GLU A 2 -6.41 -7.28 -37.33
C GLU A 2 -6.80 -8.65 -36.77
N THR A 3 -6.13 -9.19 -35.74
CA THR A 3 -6.34 -8.79 -34.35
C THR A 3 -5.09 -9.02 -33.48
N LEU A 4 -4.60 -7.93 -32.90
CA LEU A 4 -3.60 -7.89 -31.84
C LEU A 4 -4.35 -7.62 -30.52
N THR A 5 -4.99 -8.64 -29.94
CA THR A 5 -5.74 -8.50 -28.67
C THR A 5 -5.34 -9.49 -27.58
N GLU A 6 -4.10 -10.00 -27.63
CA GLU A 6 -3.52 -10.86 -26.58
C GLU A 6 -2.40 -10.16 -25.80
N LYS A 7 -2.59 -8.88 -25.47
CA LYS A 7 -1.72 -8.18 -24.53
C LYS A 7 -2.62 -7.42 -23.57
N ILE A 8 -2.28 -7.48 -22.28
CA ILE A 8 -2.96 -6.90 -21.12
C ILE A 8 -3.92 -7.89 -20.42
N SER A 9 -3.36 -9.00 -19.93
CA SER A 9 -3.81 -9.63 -18.68
C SER A 9 -2.67 -9.64 -17.65
N PHE A 10 -1.74 -8.69 -17.82
CA PHE A 10 -0.51 -8.55 -17.06
C PHE A 10 -0.82 -7.95 -15.68
N GLU A 11 -0.59 -8.73 -14.62
CA GLU A 11 -0.21 -8.25 -13.28
C GLU A 11 -1.18 -7.32 -12.50
N GLU A 12 -2.48 -7.25 -12.79
CA GLU A 12 -3.42 -6.50 -11.93
C GLU A 12 -3.89 -7.26 -10.67
N THR A 13 -3.75 -8.59 -10.63
CA THR A 13 -4.26 -9.42 -9.52
C THR A 13 -3.43 -9.36 -8.23
N GLY A 14 -2.11 -9.18 -8.32
CA GLY A 14 -1.25 -9.17 -7.13
C GLY A 14 -1.42 -7.93 -6.25
N PHE A 15 -1.78 -6.80 -6.89
CA PHE A 15 -1.99 -5.53 -6.19
C PHE A 15 -3.33 -5.51 -5.46
N GLU A 16 -4.41 -5.94 -6.13
CA GLU A 16 -5.75 -5.97 -5.53
C GLU A 16 -5.83 -6.94 -4.34
N ASP A 17 -5.20 -8.11 -4.43
CA ASP A 17 -5.11 -9.06 -3.32
C ASP A 17 -4.32 -8.49 -2.13
N THR A 18 -3.22 -7.79 -2.39
CA THR A 18 -2.44 -7.08 -1.35
C THR A 18 -3.28 -6.01 -0.67
N VAL A 19 -4.01 -5.20 -1.44
CA VAL A 19 -4.91 -4.16 -0.91
C VAL A 19 -6.00 -4.77 -0.04
N ARG A 20 -6.68 -5.80 -0.55
CA ARG A 20 -7.75 -6.49 0.17
C ARG A 20 -7.27 -7.13 1.46
N ARG A 21 -6.11 -7.80 1.46
CA ARG A 21 -5.54 -8.40 2.67
C ARG A 21 -5.12 -7.35 3.70
N GLY A 22 -4.48 -6.28 3.26
CA GLY A 22 -4.10 -5.18 4.15
C GLY A 22 -5.32 -4.50 4.80
N LEU A 23 -6.40 -4.31 4.04
CA LEU A 23 -7.68 -3.82 4.54
C LEU A 23 -8.32 -4.78 5.55
N ALA A 24 -8.33 -6.08 5.28
CA ALA A 24 -8.87 -7.07 6.20
C ALA A 24 -8.10 -7.05 7.54
N ILE A 25 -6.76 -7.03 7.50
CA ILE A 25 -5.93 -6.91 8.71
C ILE A 25 -6.24 -5.62 9.46
N TYR A 26 -6.42 -4.50 8.74
CA TYR A 26 -6.76 -3.24 9.36
C TYR A 26 -8.14 -3.30 10.04
N ASP A 27 -9.19 -3.68 9.32
CA ASP A 27 -10.57 -3.65 9.85
C ASP A 27 -10.80 -4.69 10.96
N GLU A 28 -10.27 -5.91 10.79
CA GLU A 28 -10.47 -7.00 11.76
C GLU A 28 -9.68 -6.83 13.05
N ARG A 29 -8.48 -6.20 13.00
CA ARG A 29 -7.55 -6.18 14.14
C ARG A 29 -7.06 -4.80 14.50
N LEU A 30 -6.57 -4.03 13.52
CA LEU A 30 -5.86 -2.79 13.83
C LEU A 30 -6.79 -1.63 14.13
N LYS A 31 -7.98 -1.58 13.52
CA LYS A 31 -8.95 -0.50 13.67
C LYS A 31 -9.32 -0.26 15.13
N ALA A 32 -9.72 -1.32 15.83
CA ALA A 32 -10.08 -1.25 17.25
C ALA A 32 -8.92 -0.84 18.18
N ILE A 33 -7.67 -1.03 17.74
CA ILE A 33 -6.46 -0.72 18.52
C ILE A 33 -5.94 0.69 18.19
N LEU A 34 -5.98 1.05 16.91
CA LEU A 34 -5.33 2.24 16.37
C LEU A 34 -6.24 3.46 16.36
N GLU A 35 -7.52 3.32 16.01
CA GLU A 35 -8.46 4.46 15.98
C GLU A 35 -8.62 5.20 17.32
N PRO A 36 -8.62 4.56 18.51
CA PRO A 36 -8.74 5.32 19.76
C PRO A 36 -7.51 6.15 20.13
N THR A 37 -6.32 5.82 19.59
CA THR A 37 -5.04 6.43 20.02
C THR A 37 -4.33 7.21 18.92
N TYR A 38 -4.52 6.82 17.66
CA TYR A 38 -3.76 7.30 16.50
C TYR A 38 -4.67 7.82 15.39
N ASN A 39 -5.87 8.29 15.73
CA ASN A 39 -6.77 8.93 14.78
C ASN A 39 -6.08 10.10 14.05
N GLY A 40 -6.23 10.17 12.73
CA GLY A 40 -5.62 11.17 11.87
C GLY A 40 -4.18 10.86 11.45
N LYS A 41 -3.55 9.81 12.00
CA LYS A 41 -2.20 9.38 11.64
C LYS A 41 -2.21 8.41 10.47
N ALA A 42 -1.05 8.07 9.92
CA ALA A 42 -0.91 7.05 8.89
C ALA A 42 -0.39 5.72 9.45
N VAL A 43 -0.91 4.62 8.92
CA VAL A 43 -0.39 3.26 9.16
C VAL A 43 0.06 2.65 7.84
N ALA A 44 1.21 1.99 7.85
CA ALA A 44 1.65 1.12 6.77
C ALA A 44 1.71 -0.33 7.26
N ILE A 45 1.08 -1.23 6.53
CA ILE A 45 0.86 -2.63 6.91
C ILE A 45 1.58 -3.51 5.88
N ASN A 46 2.48 -4.36 6.34
CA ASN A 46 3.05 -5.44 5.55
C ASN A 46 2.07 -6.61 5.52
N VAL A 47 1.59 -6.97 4.32
CA VAL A 47 0.56 -8.00 4.18
C VAL A 47 1.10 -9.42 4.22
N GLU A 48 2.41 -9.60 4.04
CA GLU A 48 3.07 -10.91 4.11
C GLU A 48 3.28 -11.34 5.56
N THR A 49 3.57 -10.38 6.45
CA THR A 49 3.88 -10.64 7.86
C THR A 49 2.76 -10.22 8.82
N GLY A 50 1.86 -9.35 8.38
CA GLY A 50 0.84 -8.72 9.24
C GLY A 50 1.40 -7.64 10.17
N GLU A 51 2.69 -7.31 10.06
CA GLU A 51 3.33 -6.25 10.81
C GLU A 51 2.90 -4.88 10.30
N TYR A 52 2.82 -3.90 11.20
CA TYR A 52 2.41 -2.55 10.86
C TYR A 52 3.32 -1.51 11.51
N VAL A 53 3.37 -0.33 10.91
CA VAL A 53 4.05 0.85 11.44
C VAL A 53 3.12 2.03 11.38
N VAL A 54 3.07 2.83 12.45
CA VAL A 54 2.28 4.06 12.53
C VAL A 54 3.22 5.24 12.49
N ALA A 55 2.87 6.28 11.74
CA ALA A 55 3.57 7.54 11.67
C ALA A 55 2.56 8.68 11.55
N ASP A 56 2.98 9.92 11.78
CA ASP A 56 2.09 11.08 11.66
C ASP A 56 1.58 11.27 10.21
N ASP A 57 2.37 10.88 9.20
CA ASP A 57 2.03 11.04 7.79
C ASP A 57 2.33 9.78 6.94
N LEU A 58 1.59 9.60 5.84
CA LEU A 58 1.74 8.49 4.88
C LEU A 58 3.17 8.30 4.34
N PRO A 59 3.90 9.34 3.89
CA PRO A 59 5.29 9.19 3.45
C PRO A 59 6.21 8.63 4.54
N ASP A 60 6.03 9.04 5.80
CA ASP A 60 6.82 8.54 6.92
C ASP A 60 6.46 7.11 7.27
N ALA A 61 5.18 6.75 7.31
CA ALA A 61 4.77 5.36 7.55
C ALA A 61 5.38 4.41 6.52
N ARG A 62 5.42 4.82 5.24
CA ARG A 62 6.07 4.05 4.17
C ARG A 62 7.58 3.99 4.30
N ARG A 63 8.21 5.09 4.69
CA ARG A 63 9.65 5.16 4.90
C ARG A 63 10.05 4.20 6.01
N LEU A 64 9.37 4.24 7.15
CA LEU A 64 9.57 3.31 8.28
C LEU A 64 9.35 1.85 7.86
N LEU A 65 8.32 1.58 7.06
CA LEU A 65 8.07 0.21 6.57
C LEU A 65 9.20 -0.28 5.65
N ARG A 66 9.75 0.60 4.78
CA ARG A 66 10.91 0.30 3.91
C ARG A 66 12.22 0.15 4.69
N GLU A 67 12.40 0.91 5.76
CA GLU A 67 13.57 0.77 6.63
C GLU A 67 13.54 -0.58 7.36
N LYS A 68 12.34 -1.04 7.76
CA LYS A 68 12.14 -2.34 8.41
C LYS A 68 12.17 -3.52 7.43
N TYR A 69 11.67 -3.33 6.21
CA TYR A 69 11.61 -4.35 5.17
C TYR A 69 12.13 -3.79 3.84
N PRO A 70 13.24 -4.31 3.29
CA PRO A 70 13.85 -3.78 2.06
C PRO A 70 12.97 -3.93 0.82
N THR A 71 12.05 -4.90 0.81
CA THR A 71 11.01 -5.10 -0.21
C THR A 71 9.65 -5.19 0.48
N PRO A 72 9.06 -4.06 0.94
CA PRO A 72 7.81 -4.12 1.66
C PRO A 72 6.65 -4.35 0.70
N HIS A 73 6.09 -5.55 0.74
CA HIS A 73 4.79 -5.84 0.16
C HIS A 73 3.73 -5.40 1.17
N GLY A 74 3.32 -4.14 1.04
CA GLY A 74 2.47 -3.52 2.03
C GLY A 74 1.63 -2.36 1.50
N VAL A 75 0.58 -2.07 2.24
CA VAL A 75 -0.36 -0.99 1.97
C VAL A 75 -0.20 0.11 3.01
N SER A 76 -0.60 1.33 2.71
CA SER A 76 -0.60 2.41 3.69
C SER A 76 -1.90 3.19 3.62
N LEU A 77 -2.47 3.51 4.77
CA LEU A 77 -3.76 4.18 4.91
C LEU A 77 -3.75 5.13 6.11
N THR A 78 -4.67 6.09 6.10
CA THR A 78 -4.87 7.01 7.22
C THR A 78 -5.81 6.37 8.23
N ILE A 79 -5.42 6.36 9.50
CA ILE A 79 -6.20 5.81 10.61
C ILE A 79 -7.34 6.78 10.92
N GLY A 80 -8.58 6.31 10.85
CA GLY A 80 -9.75 7.08 11.25
C GLY A 80 -11.02 6.67 10.52
N PRO A 81 -12.17 7.26 10.90
CA PRO A 81 -13.48 6.91 10.36
C PRO A 81 -13.62 7.21 8.85
N GLU A 82 -12.71 7.99 8.30
CA GLU A 82 -12.67 8.41 6.89
C GLU A 82 -11.61 7.66 6.07
N THR A 83 -11.25 6.43 6.47
CA THR A 83 -10.35 5.59 5.67
C THR A 83 -11.03 5.23 4.34
N ASP A 84 -10.97 6.14 3.36
CA ASP A 84 -11.61 5.95 2.07
C ASP A 84 -10.80 4.93 1.26
N PRO A 85 -11.40 3.81 0.84
CA PRO A 85 -10.71 2.76 0.10
C PRO A 85 -10.15 3.25 -1.25
N VAL A 86 -10.59 4.40 -1.77
CA VAL A 86 -10.11 4.99 -3.03
C VAL A 86 -8.71 5.62 -2.89
N MET A 87 -8.28 6.00 -1.69
CA MET A 87 -6.92 6.54 -1.44
C MET A 87 -5.81 5.48 -1.55
N LEU A 88 -6.17 4.18 -1.49
CA LEU A 88 -5.21 3.07 -1.51
C LEU A 88 -4.58 2.83 -2.90
N SER A 89 -5.33 3.11 -3.97
CA SER A 89 -4.92 2.84 -5.35
C SER A 89 -3.84 3.80 -5.85
N ARG A 90 -3.76 5.01 -5.29
CA ARG A 90 -2.99 6.11 -5.89
C ARG A 90 -1.51 6.09 -5.55
N VAL A 91 -1.13 5.42 -4.47
CA VAL A 91 0.21 5.59 -3.90
C VAL A 91 1.22 4.53 -4.38
N MET A 92 0.88 3.69 -5.37
CA MET A 92 1.81 2.68 -5.94
C MET A 92 2.39 3.01 -7.33
N VAL A 93 2.06 4.16 -7.95
CA VAL A 93 2.75 4.59 -9.20
C VAL A 93 3.99 5.42 -8.85
N GLY A 94 4.93 4.76 -8.18
CA GLY A 94 6.28 5.25 -7.90
C GLY A 94 7.34 4.50 -8.70
N ARG A 95 7.04 3.99 -9.91
CA ARG A 95 8.09 3.54 -10.83
C ARG A 95 8.76 4.78 -11.40
N LYS A 96 9.84 5.23 -10.76
CA LYS A 96 10.83 6.13 -11.38
C LYS A 96 11.32 5.42 -12.66
N PRO A 97 11.03 5.91 -13.88
CA PRO A 97 11.66 5.35 -15.06
C PRO A 97 13.16 5.66 -14.94
N MET A 98 13.96 4.61 -14.77
CA MET A 98 15.40 4.69 -14.82
C MET A 98 15.78 5.14 -16.23
N ARG A 99 16.07 6.44 -16.41
CA ARG A 99 16.66 6.95 -17.65
C ARG A 99 18.05 6.34 -17.78
N ARG A 100 18.21 5.36 -18.68
CA ARG A 100 19.52 5.01 -19.22
C ARG A 100 19.95 6.17 -20.12
N ASN A 101 21.03 6.85 -19.74
CA ASN A 101 21.76 7.71 -20.67
C ASN A 101 22.46 6.80 -21.70
N PRO A 102 22.29 7.01 -23.01
CA PRO A 102 23.27 6.56 -23.99
C PRO A 102 24.45 7.54 -23.99
N SER A 103 25.67 7.01 -23.93
CA SER A 103 26.90 7.73 -24.29
C SER A 103 27.06 7.77 -25.80
#